data_AF-A0A177EHI0-F1
#
_entry.id   AF-A0A177EHI0-F1
#
_cell.length_a   1.000
_cell.length_b   1.000
_cell.length_c   1.000
_cell.angle_alpha   90.00
_cell.angle_beta   90.00
_cell.angle_gamma   90.00
#
_symmetry.space_group_name_H-M   'P 1'
#
loop_
_entity.id
_entity.type
_entity.pdbx_description
1 polymer ?
#
loop_
_entity_poly.entity_id
_entity_poly.type
_entity_poly.pdbx_seq_one_letter_code
_entity_poly.pdbx_strand_id
1 'polypeptide(L)'
;MLYITNLAAMLATVSGSIAKKLLVASLGALTMLSDRYMPTQNNQSIMGMSRASSFDSEIIPYRDELTETTIEFLSKYGYGHGYDDMVHLLHVNNHLPTITELYKYQPEAMKLFVNNIPLDAIPRELKPGITFSRVNICGTTALKAADLSDTPEDTICKLTKLLTAFSTSKIERLCIQHIGTPYPLDSTSSKIPLAVTKSLQMHRTSSFFVDWLAASVDLKTATQEFELGISTSNLTSLASLDGLELANLSSLYMFNLPHLRTLRCRLLQQDTLKNLQLERLPKNVRVSVRLAIQLTAKTWDKLTIGLQLWKDLCYQTQGIGAASTLALVLSSPGEVQLIEDHPAPICSLMVTELVFYVNTIHRFSISVDFVKKVLIWTRINVARAQSIWVRVNRGKLAPGVAEALSVLTVGTKKLAGLEKVTVGNVDLAVIDLPNNITAPEELLVAL
;
A
#
# COMPACT_ATOMS: atom_id res chain seq x y z
N MET A 1 -20.55 11.44 13.79
CA MET A 1 -20.05 12.36 12.74
C MET A 1 -20.68 13.74 12.82
N LEU A 2 -22.02 13.88 12.78
CA LEU A 2 -22.72 15.17 12.76
C LEU A 2 -22.36 16.16 13.90
N TYR A 3 -22.19 15.68 15.14
CA TYR A 3 -21.76 16.53 16.26
C TYR A 3 -20.32 17.06 16.11
N ILE A 4 -19.45 16.35 15.39
CA ILE A 4 -18.03 16.69 15.27
C ILE A 4 -17.81 17.68 14.13
N THR A 5 -18.54 17.56 13.03
CA THR A 5 -18.55 18.56 11.95
C THR A 5 -19.04 19.92 12.45
N ASN A 6 -20.03 19.94 13.35
CA ASN A 6 -20.52 21.17 13.96
C ASN A 6 -19.48 21.80 14.90
N LEU A 7 -18.71 20.99 15.63
CA LEU A 7 -17.63 21.48 16.49
C LEU A 7 -16.46 22.06 15.67
N ALA A 8 -16.06 21.40 14.57
CA ALA A 8 -15.02 21.90 13.69
C ALA A 8 -15.41 23.21 12.99
N ALA A 9 -16.68 23.33 12.56
CA ALA A 9 -17.22 24.56 11.97
C ALA A 9 -17.27 25.71 13.00
N MET A 10 -17.63 25.43 14.26
CA MET A 10 -17.57 26.41 15.35
C MET A 10 -16.15 26.85 15.68
N LEU A 11 -15.18 25.93 15.65
CA LEU A 11 -13.78 26.27 15.94
C LEU A 11 -13.11 27.04 14.81
N ALA A 12 -13.58 26.89 13.56
CA ALA A 12 -13.06 27.62 12.40
C ALA A 12 -13.40 29.12 12.43
N THR A 13 -14.42 29.55 13.19
CA THR A 13 -14.80 30.97 13.31
C THR A 13 -14.09 31.68 14.46
N VAL A 14 -13.37 30.97 15.33
CA VAL A 14 -12.64 31.55 16.46
C VAL A 14 -11.20 31.85 16.06
N SER A 15 -10.84 33.13 15.99
CA SER A 15 -9.45 33.56 15.75
C SER A 15 -8.62 33.44 17.03
N GLY A 16 -7.51 32.71 16.99
CA GLY A 16 -6.53 32.67 18.09
C GLY A 16 -5.70 31.39 18.14
N SER A 17 -4.56 31.44 18.85
CA SER A 17 -3.64 30.30 19.04
C SER A 17 -4.35 29.09 19.68
N ILE A 18 -5.29 29.33 20.59
CA ILE A 18 -6.05 28.29 21.30
C ILE A 18 -7.00 27.54 20.35
N ALA A 19 -7.69 28.24 19.45
CA ALA A 19 -8.61 27.62 18.49
C ALA A 19 -7.86 26.71 17.49
N LYS A 20 -6.67 27.15 17.03
CA LYS A 20 -5.79 26.32 16.20
C LYS A 20 -5.37 25.04 16.94
N LYS A 21 -4.96 25.14 18.21
CA LYS A 21 -4.61 23.97 19.04
C LYS A 21 -5.78 23.01 19.24
N LEU A 22 -6.98 23.52 19.51
CA LEU A 22 -8.20 22.71 19.66
C LEU A 22 -8.61 22.01 18.36
N LEU A 23 -8.49 22.70 17.22
CA LEU A 23 -8.76 22.11 15.91
C LEU A 23 -7.78 20.97 15.59
N VAL A 24 -6.48 21.20 15.82
CA VAL A 24 -5.43 20.18 15.65
C VAL A 24 -5.67 18.98 16.57
N ALA A 25 -6.00 19.21 17.85
CA ALA A 25 -6.32 18.14 18.79
C ALA A 25 -7.57 17.33 18.36
N SER A 26 -8.60 18.00 17.85
CA SER A 26 -9.84 17.35 17.38
C SER A 26 -9.61 16.52 16.11
N LEU A 27 -8.82 17.03 15.16
CA LEU A 27 -8.39 16.28 13.97
C LEU A 27 -7.50 15.09 14.36
N GLY A 28 -6.62 15.27 15.34
CA GLY A 28 -5.83 14.21 15.95
C GLY A 28 -6.70 13.10 16.54
N ALA A 29 -7.70 13.44 17.35
CA ALA A 29 -8.65 12.49 17.92
C ALA A 29 -9.48 11.74 16.85
N LEU A 30 -9.83 12.40 15.74
CA LEU A 30 -10.50 11.74 14.61
C LEU A 30 -9.59 10.72 13.93
N THR A 31 -8.31 11.04 13.72
CA THR A 31 -7.32 10.06 13.24
C THR A 31 -7.14 8.91 14.23
N MET A 32 -7.22 9.16 15.55
CA MET A 32 -7.13 8.11 16.58
C MET A 32 -8.27 7.09 16.54
N LEU A 33 -9.51 7.54 16.31
CA LEU A 33 -10.66 6.62 16.20
C LEU A 33 -10.56 5.76 14.94
N SER A 34 -10.01 6.31 13.85
CA SER A 34 -9.67 5.50 12.68
C SER A 34 -8.56 4.49 12.98
N ASP A 35 -7.59 4.84 13.82
CA ASP A 35 -6.42 3.99 14.14
C ASP A 35 -6.74 2.85 15.11
N ARG A 36 -7.62 3.04 16.11
CA ARG A 36 -7.97 1.97 17.08
C ARG A 36 -8.74 0.79 16.46
N TYR A 37 -9.38 1.00 15.31
CA TYR A 37 -10.07 -0.06 14.56
C TYR A 37 -9.19 -0.71 13.49
N MET A 38 -7.94 -0.27 13.34
CA MET A 38 -7.02 -0.79 12.34
C MET A 38 -5.89 -1.55 13.03
N PRO A 39 -5.85 -2.89 12.94
CA PRO A 39 -4.67 -3.60 13.37
C PRO A 39 -3.50 -3.15 12.52
N THR A 40 -2.34 -2.95 13.14
CA THR A 40 -1.05 -2.90 12.44
C THR A 40 -0.98 -4.14 11.56
N GLN A 41 -1.32 -4.01 10.28
CA GLN A 41 -0.94 -5.02 9.33
C GLN A 41 0.57 -4.91 9.27
N ASN A 42 1.26 -5.96 9.72
CA ASN A 42 2.59 -6.22 9.23
C ASN A 42 2.44 -6.20 7.70
N ASN A 43 2.90 -5.13 7.05
CA ASN A 43 3.07 -5.07 5.59
C ASN A 43 4.08 -6.13 5.08
N GLN A 44 4.40 -7.15 5.89
CA GLN A 44 5.16 -8.33 5.52
C GLN A 44 4.41 -9.20 4.50
N SER A 45 3.09 -9.10 4.35
CA SER A 45 2.35 -9.98 3.43
C SER A 45 2.23 -9.50 1.98
N ILE A 46 2.89 -8.41 1.57
CA ILE A 46 2.96 -8.02 0.14
C ILE A 46 4.39 -8.06 -0.41
N MET A 47 5.42 -8.12 0.43
CA MET A 47 6.81 -8.20 -0.03
C MET A 47 7.35 -9.62 0.11
N GLY A 48 7.39 -10.37 -1.00
CA GLY A 48 8.21 -11.56 -1.10
C GLY A 48 9.66 -11.20 -0.76
N MET A 49 10.16 -11.67 0.38
CA MET A 49 11.57 -11.53 0.72
C MET A 49 12.35 -12.49 -0.18
N SER A 50 12.80 -12.00 -1.34
CA SER A 50 13.77 -12.70 -2.16
C SER A 50 15.06 -12.85 -1.33
N ARG A 51 15.47 -14.09 -1.05
CA ARG A 51 16.77 -14.37 -0.42
C ARG A 51 17.85 -13.88 -1.37
N ALA A 52 18.60 -12.87 -0.95
CA ALA A 52 19.65 -12.30 -1.75
C ALA A 52 20.83 -13.27 -1.91
N SER A 53 21.37 -13.29 -3.13
CA SER A 53 22.68 -13.81 -3.50
C SER A 53 23.78 -13.20 -2.63
N SER A 54 24.89 -13.93 -2.43
CA SER A 54 26.08 -13.50 -1.67
C SER A 54 26.38 -12.01 -1.89
N PHE A 55 26.23 -11.20 -0.84
CA PHE A 55 26.53 -9.77 -0.91
C PHE A 55 28.04 -9.57 -0.90
N ASP A 56 28.55 -8.80 -1.87
CA ASP A 56 29.90 -8.25 -1.81
C ASP A 56 29.99 -7.32 -0.58
N SER A 57 30.67 -7.79 0.46
CA SER A 57 30.91 -7.05 1.69
C SER A 57 32.06 -6.05 1.49
N GLU A 58 31.92 -5.14 0.52
CA GLU A 58 32.89 -4.07 0.32
C GLU A 58 32.80 -3.07 1.48
N ILE A 59 33.92 -2.86 2.18
CA ILE A 59 34.03 -1.94 3.32
C ILE A 59 34.44 -0.57 2.81
N ILE A 60 33.77 0.49 3.28
CA ILE A 60 34.17 1.87 3.01
C ILE A 60 35.37 2.20 3.91
N PRO A 61 36.49 2.70 3.37
CA PRO A 61 37.67 3.04 4.18
C PRO A 61 37.35 4.04 5.29
N TYR A 62 37.74 3.70 6.52
CA TYR A 62 37.37 4.41 7.76
C TYR A 62 38.03 5.79 7.98
N ARG A 63 38.80 6.34 7.02
CA ARG A 63 39.78 7.41 7.31
C ARG A 63 39.34 8.85 7.04
N ASP A 64 38.05 9.13 6.85
CA ASP A 64 37.58 10.52 6.72
C ASP A 64 36.50 10.91 7.73
N GLU A 65 36.51 12.19 8.08
CA GLU A 65 35.58 12.85 9.02
C GLU A 65 34.10 12.61 8.64
N LEU A 66 33.82 12.49 7.34
CA LEU A 66 32.48 12.24 6.84
C LEU A 66 32.00 10.82 7.18
N THR A 67 32.91 9.83 7.13
CA THR A 67 32.62 8.45 7.53
C THR A 67 32.33 8.38 9.02
N GLU A 68 33.13 9.05 9.86
CA GLU A 68 32.89 9.13 11.32
C GLU A 68 31.55 9.81 11.64
N THR A 69 31.28 10.96 11.02
CA THR A 69 30.01 11.71 11.20
C THR A 69 28.80 10.87 10.77
N THR A 70 28.93 10.12 9.66
CA THR A 70 27.88 9.22 9.18
C THR A 70 27.64 8.09 10.19
N ILE A 71 28.71 7.46 10.69
CA ILE A 71 28.62 6.40 11.70
C ILE A 71 27.98 6.92 13.00
N GLU A 72 28.40 8.09 13.49
CA GLU A 72 27.86 8.68 14.71
C GLU A 72 26.35 8.97 14.56
N PHE A 73 25.97 9.62 13.46
CA PHE A 73 24.57 9.93 13.18
C PHE A 73 23.71 8.65 13.11
N LEU A 74 24.16 7.65 12.35
CA LEU A 74 23.41 6.42 12.14
C LEU A 74 23.34 5.56 13.41
N SER A 75 24.41 5.46 14.20
CA SER A 75 24.42 4.70 15.44
C SER A 75 23.55 5.35 16.53
N LYS A 76 23.52 6.68 16.58
CA LYS A 76 22.77 7.43 17.59
C LYS A 76 21.26 7.49 17.29
N TYR A 77 20.89 7.63 16.01
CA TYR A 77 19.49 7.89 15.62
C TYR A 77 18.85 6.80 14.76
N GLY A 78 19.64 5.93 14.14
CA GLY A 78 19.18 4.80 13.35
C GLY A 78 18.81 3.61 14.22
N TYR A 79 17.52 3.35 14.37
CA TYR A 79 17.03 2.19 15.10
C TYR A 79 16.86 1.00 14.14
N GLY A 80 17.46 -0.15 14.50
CA GLY A 80 17.14 -1.44 13.90
C GLY A 80 15.77 -1.95 14.37
N HIS A 81 15.15 -2.86 13.61
CA HIS A 81 13.92 -3.53 14.01
C HIS A 81 14.22 -4.71 14.96
N GLY A 82 14.52 -4.43 16.23
CA GLY A 82 14.69 -5.44 17.26
C GLY A 82 15.15 -4.82 18.58
N TYR A 83 14.57 -5.23 19.71
CA TYR A 83 15.01 -4.79 21.04
C TYR A 83 16.44 -5.30 21.40
N ASP A 84 16.98 -6.26 20.64
CA ASP A 84 18.34 -6.79 20.77
C ASP A 84 19.27 -6.47 19.58
N ASP A 85 18.76 -5.87 18.50
CA ASP A 85 19.51 -5.63 17.25
C ASP A 85 19.89 -4.15 17.05
N MET A 86 20.28 -3.46 18.13
CA MET A 86 20.73 -2.06 18.01
C MET A 86 22.03 -1.91 17.20
N VAL A 87 22.74 -3.00 16.82
CA VAL A 87 24.04 -2.89 16.15
C VAL A 87 24.30 -4.04 15.16
N HIS A 88 23.43 -4.23 14.16
CA HIS A 88 23.81 -4.96 12.94
C HIS A 88 24.04 -4.04 11.73
N LEU A 89 23.73 -2.74 11.84
CA LEU A 89 24.12 -1.71 10.86
C LEU A 89 25.65 -1.49 10.81
N LEU A 90 26.37 -2.00 11.81
CA LEU A 90 27.81 -2.02 11.94
C LEU A 90 28.14 -3.42 12.45
N HIS A 91 28.70 -4.33 11.64
CA HIS A 91 29.27 -5.57 12.20
C HIS A 91 30.49 -5.16 13.05
N VAL A 92 30.25 -4.89 14.33
CA VAL A 92 31.33 -4.71 15.30
C VAL A 92 31.83 -6.10 15.62
N ASN A 93 33.00 -6.46 15.08
CA ASN A 93 33.64 -7.72 15.38
C ASN A 93 34.07 -7.70 16.86
N ASN A 94 33.30 -8.37 17.73
CA ASN A 94 33.43 -8.31 19.20
C ASN A 94 34.74 -8.89 19.77
N HIS A 95 35.70 -9.25 18.93
CA HIS A 95 36.99 -9.78 19.37
C HIS A 95 38.08 -8.72 19.56
N LEU A 96 37.85 -7.46 19.16
CA LEU A 96 38.77 -6.34 19.41
C LEU A 96 37.98 -5.08 19.76
N PRO A 97 38.48 -4.23 20.68
CA PRO A 97 37.89 -2.93 20.88
C PRO A 97 38.12 -2.08 19.62
N THR A 98 37.09 -1.33 19.22
CA THR A 98 37.22 -0.03 18.54
C THR A 98 37.67 0.01 17.07
N ILE A 99 37.04 -0.74 16.17
CA ILE A 99 36.89 -0.26 14.78
C ILE A 99 35.43 -0.47 14.34
N THR A 100 34.73 0.64 14.15
CA THR A 100 33.37 0.63 13.61
C THR A 100 33.47 0.71 12.09
N GLU A 101 33.32 -0.43 11.40
CA GLU A 101 33.38 -0.48 9.94
C GLU A 101 32.03 -0.11 9.31
N LEU A 102 32.05 0.72 8.28
CA LEU A 102 30.87 1.09 7.50
C LEU A 102 30.83 0.29 6.20
N TYR A 103 29.91 -0.67 6.12
CA TYR A 103 29.70 -1.44 4.90
C TYR A 103 29.04 -0.60 3.82
N LYS A 104 29.46 -0.82 2.57
CA LYS A 104 28.86 -0.15 1.40
C LYS A 104 27.39 -0.49 1.23
N TYR A 105 26.98 -1.71 1.56
CA TYR A 105 25.59 -2.15 1.53
C TYR A 105 25.05 -2.39 2.94
N GLN A 106 23.88 -1.80 3.22
CA GLN A 106 23.20 -1.86 4.50
C GLN A 106 21.92 -2.71 4.32
N PRO A 107 21.98 -4.03 4.61
CA PRO A 107 20.88 -4.96 4.32
C PRO A 107 19.66 -4.74 5.22
N GLU A 108 19.90 -4.29 6.45
CA GLU A 108 18.88 -4.12 7.47
C GLU A 108 18.03 -2.87 7.26
N ALA A 109 16.79 -2.95 7.74
CA ALA A 109 15.87 -1.82 7.67
C ALA A 109 16.22 -0.76 8.72
N MET A 110 16.70 0.39 8.27
CA MET A 110 16.98 1.53 9.11
C MET A 110 15.70 2.31 9.44
N LYS A 111 15.49 2.66 10.70
CA LYS A 111 14.35 3.47 11.14
C LYS A 111 14.82 4.76 11.82
N LEU A 112 14.35 5.89 11.32
CA LEU A 112 14.64 7.22 11.85
C LEU A 112 13.36 7.87 12.36
N PHE A 113 13.40 8.46 13.55
CA PHE A 113 12.27 9.21 14.12
C PHE A 113 12.59 10.70 14.09
N VAL A 114 11.98 11.44 13.17
CA VAL A 114 12.31 12.84 12.88
C VAL A 114 12.28 13.71 14.14
N ASN A 115 11.31 13.51 15.04
CA ASN A 115 11.21 14.33 16.26
C ASN A 115 12.27 14.01 17.32
N ASN A 116 12.92 12.85 17.23
CA ASN A 116 13.99 12.47 18.17
C ASN A 116 15.37 12.97 17.70
N ILE A 117 15.42 13.61 16.52
CA ILE A 117 16.65 14.07 15.90
C ILE A 117 16.69 15.61 16.01
N PRO A 118 17.63 16.18 16.77
CA PRO A 118 17.90 17.61 16.74
C PRO A 118 18.28 18.07 15.33
N LEU A 119 17.84 19.26 14.92
CA LEU A 119 18.07 19.74 13.55
C LEU A 119 19.56 19.89 13.22
N ASP A 120 20.37 20.33 14.18
CA ASP A 120 21.82 20.47 14.09
C ASP A 120 22.54 19.12 13.99
N ALA A 121 22.01 18.08 14.62
CA ALA A 121 22.58 16.73 14.60
C ALA A 121 22.46 16.01 13.24
N ILE A 122 21.58 16.46 12.34
CA ILE A 122 21.49 15.90 10.98
C ILE A 122 22.70 16.40 10.17
N PRO A 123 23.55 15.51 9.62
CA PRO A 123 24.69 15.95 8.83
C PRO A 123 24.27 16.63 7.52
N ARG A 124 25.18 17.36 6.88
CA ARG A 124 24.90 17.99 5.57
C ARG A 124 24.75 16.95 4.46
N GLU A 125 25.58 15.93 4.50
CA GLU A 125 25.59 14.79 3.60
C GLU A 125 25.96 13.54 4.39
N LEU A 126 25.51 12.38 3.92
CA LEU A 126 26.05 11.09 4.36
C LEU A 126 27.24 10.72 3.46
N LYS A 127 28.12 9.85 3.97
CA LYS A 127 29.24 9.32 3.23
C LYS A 127 28.77 8.71 1.88
N PRO A 128 29.23 9.22 0.73
CA PRO A 128 28.81 8.72 -0.57
C PRO A 128 29.15 7.26 -0.79
N GLY A 129 28.35 6.60 -1.63
CA GLY A 129 28.56 5.20 -2.01
C GLY A 129 27.84 4.18 -1.13
N ILE A 130 27.21 4.62 -0.02
CA ILE A 130 26.36 3.75 0.79
C ILE A 130 25.06 3.43 0.05
N THR A 131 24.65 2.16 0.11
CA THR A 131 23.37 1.66 -0.38
C THR A 131 22.55 1.11 0.77
N PHE A 132 21.40 1.71 1.03
CA PHE A 132 20.44 1.25 2.02
C PHE A 132 19.39 0.36 1.37
N SER A 133 19.24 -0.88 1.85
CA SER A 133 18.15 -1.78 1.46
C SER A 133 16.79 -1.20 1.79
N ARG A 134 16.66 -0.56 2.97
CA ARG A 134 15.41 0.07 3.40
C ARG A 134 15.65 1.18 4.42
N VAL A 135 15.03 2.33 4.18
CA VAL A 135 14.99 3.45 5.13
C VAL A 135 13.54 3.77 5.45
N ASN A 136 13.19 3.80 6.73
CA ASN A 136 11.88 4.18 7.24
C ASN A 136 12.01 5.49 8.04
N ILE A 137 11.49 6.59 7.51
CA ILE A 137 11.46 7.89 8.20
C ILE A 137 10.08 8.08 8.83
N CYS A 138 10.06 8.22 10.15
CA CYS A 138 8.85 8.31 10.95
C CYS A 138 8.72 9.70 11.57
N GLY A 139 7.60 10.37 11.31
CA GLY A 139 7.17 11.53 12.08
C GLY A 139 6.59 11.14 13.43
N THR A 140 5.93 12.10 14.09
CA THR A 140 5.18 11.84 15.32
C THR A 140 3.73 11.51 14.97
N THR A 141 3.22 10.45 15.60
CA THR A 141 1.79 10.17 15.59
C THR A 141 1.06 11.29 16.33
N ALA A 142 -0.13 11.70 15.86
CA ALA A 142 -0.97 12.70 16.56
C ALA A 142 -1.16 12.41 18.06
N LEU A 143 -1.07 11.13 18.46
CA LEU A 143 -1.10 10.64 19.83
C LEU A 143 0.01 11.20 20.75
N LYS A 144 1.19 11.50 20.22
CA LYS A 144 2.33 12.03 20.99
C LYS A 144 2.59 13.52 20.72
N ALA A 145 1.83 14.13 19.81
CA ALA A 145 2.03 15.54 19.44
C ALA A 145 1.73 16.52 20.59
N ALA A 146 0.94 16.11 21.60
CA ALA A 146 0.68 16.92 22.79
C ALA A 146 1.94 17.12 23.67
N ASP A 147 2.89 16.18 23.59
CA ASP A 147 4.09 16.16 24.43
C ASP A 147 5.34 16.70 23.70
N LEU A 148 5.21 17.04 22.42
CA LEU A 148 6.34 17.48 21.60
C LEU A 148 6.33 18.99 21.37
N SER A 149 7.53 19.58 21.43
CA SER A 149 7.78 20.99 21.13
C SER A 149 7.82 21.31 19.63
N ASP A 150 7.99 20.30 18.78
CA ASP A 150 8.22 20.50 17.34
C ASP A 150 6.94 20.98 16.63
N THR A 151 7.08 22.09 15.90
CA THR A 151 6.04 22.55 14.98
C THR A 151 6.04 21.72 13.68
N PRO A 152 4.97 21.77 12.86
CA PRO A 152 4.99 21.20 11.53
C PRO A 152 6.16 21.71 10.67
N GLU A 153 6.51 23.00 10.79
CA GLU A 153 7.66 23.61 10.12
C GLU A 153 8.97 22.98 10.56
N ASP A 154 9.18 22.80 11.87
CA ASP A 154 10.40 22.16 12.39
C ASP A 154 10.55 20.74 11.86
N THR A 155 9.44 20.00 11.80
CA THR A 155 9.41 18.64 11.25
C THR A 155 9.82 18.63 9.78
N ILE A 156 9.31 19.57 8.99
CA ILE A 156 9.61 19.68 7.56
C ILE A 156 11.04 20.16 7.34
N CYS A 157 11.56 21.09 8.15
CA CYS A 157 12.97 21.49 8.12
C CYS A 157 13.91 20.31 8.39
N LYS A 158 13.63 19.53 9.45
CA LYS A 158 14.39 18.31 9.77
C LYS A 158 14.31 17.30 8.64
N LEU A 159 13.12 17.04 8.11
CA LEU A 159 12.94 16.11 7.00
C LEU A 159 13.65 16.56 5.73
N THR A 160 13.59 17.85 5.39
CA THR A 160 14.31 18.45 4.26
C THR A 160 15.81 18.20 4.42
N LYS A 161 16.37 18.56 5.58
CA LYS A 161 17.80 18.35 5.86
C LYS A 161 18.18 16.87 5.81
N LEU A 162 17.31 15.99 6.31
CA LEU A 162 17.52 14.55 6.30
C LEU A 162 17.51 13.96 4.88
N LEU A 163 16.52 14.32 4.06
CA LEU A 163 16.44 13.89 2.67
C LEU A 163 17.63 14.42 1.85
N THR A 164 18.05 15.66 2.09
CA THR A 164 19.27 16.22 1.51
C THR A 164 20.50 15.42 1.94
N ALA A 165 20.61 15.03 3.21
CA ALA A 165 21.73 14.21 3.66
C ALA A 165 21.78 12.85 2.94
N PHE A 166 20.61 12.25 2.68
CA PHE A 166 20.48 11.01 1.92
C PHE A 166 20.69 11.15 0.41
N SER A 167 20.76 12.36 -0.14
CA SER A 167 20.91 12.58 -1.60
C SER A 167 22.21 12.00 -2.18
N THR A 168 23.23 11.82 -1.34
CA THR A 168 24.53 11.24 -1.70
C THR A 168 24.56 9.71 -1.62
N SER A 169 23.50 9.09 -1.12
CA SER A 169 23.37 7.65 -0.90
C SER A 169 22.30 7.04 -1.78
N LYS A 170 22.44 5.75 -2.08
CA LYS A 170 21.39 4.98 -2.77
C LYS A 170 20.42 4.39 -1.75
N ILE A 171 19.13 4.49 -2.00
CA ILE A 171 18.10 3.86 -1.18
C ILE A 171 17.31 2.91 -2.09
N GLU A 172 17.19 1.63 -1.75
CA GLU A 172 16.32 0.75 -2.52
C GLU A 172 14.85 1.05 -2.20
N ARG A 173 14.49 1.07 -0.92
CA ARG A 173 13.11 1.28 -0.46
C ARG A 173 13.04 2.40 0.56
N LEU A 174 12.34 3.48 0.24
CA LEU A 174 12.08 4.59 1.15
C LEU A 174 10.63 4.53 1.63
N CYS A 175 10.42 4.48 2.94
CA CYS A 175 9.11 4.62 3.56
C CYS A 175 9.08 5.88 4.41
N ILE A 176 8.13 6.78 4.16
CA ILE A 176 7.89 7.96 4.98
C ILE A 176 6.52 7.82 5.62
N GLN A 177 6.45 7.93 6.94
CA GLN A 177 5.22 7.67 7.66
C GLN A 177 4.96 8.64 8.81
N HIS A 178 3.67 8.84 9.12
CA HIS A 178 3.22 9.69 10.21
C HIS A 178 3.66 11.16 10.09
N ILE A 179 3.69 11.70 8.86
CA ILE A 179 3.97 13.13 8.61
C ILE A 179 2.67 13.83 8.23
N GLY A 180 2.11 14.57 9.17
CA GLY A 180 0.89 15.34 8.97
C GLY A 180 1.14 16.83 9.13
N THR A 181 0.76 17.63 8.14
CA THR A 181 0.74 19.10 8.26
C THR A 181 -0.69 19.60 8.07
N PRO A 182 -1.16 20.56 8.89
CA PRO A 182 -2.54 21.02 8.82
C PRO A 182 -2.77 22.10 7.75
N TYR A 183 -1.71 22.60 7.10
CA TYR A 183 -1.74 23.62 6.05
C TYR A 183 -0.73 23.30 4.94
N PRO A 184 -0.90 23.93 3.75
CA PRO A 184 0.10 23.88 2.69
C PRO A 184 1.47 24.32 3.19
N LEU A 185 2.52 23.64 2.73
CA LEU A 185 3.90 23.96 3.04
C LEU A 185 4.53 24.64 1.84
N ASP A 186 5.46 25.56 2.08
CA ASP A 186 6.29 26.11 1.03
C ASP A 186 7.20 25.02 0.47
N SER A 187 7.21 24.87 -0.85
CA SER A 187 8.15 23.97 -1.54
C SER A 187 9.56 24.54 -1.47
N THR A 188 10.56 23.67 -1.51
CA THR A 188 11.96 24.10 -1.66
C THR A 188 12.18 24.76 -3.03
N SER A 189 13.07 25.76 -3.11
CA SER A 189 13.40 26.42 -4.38
C SER A 189 14.10 25.49 -5.37
N SER A 190 14.75 24.43 -4.87
CA SER A 190 15.38 23.37 -5.64
C SER A 190 14.86 22.00 -5.20
N LYS A 191 14.56 21.12 -6.16
CA LYS A 191 14.24 19.72 -5.87
C LYS A 191 15.45 19.00 -5.28
N ILE A 192 15.24 18.20 -4.25
CA ILE A 192 16.24 17.35 -3.61
C ILE A 192 16.41 16.08 -4.46
N PRO A 193 17.59 15.83 -5.04
CA PRO A 193 17.83 14.61 -5.80
C PRO A 193 17.87 13.41 -4.84
N LEU A 194 16.96 12.45 -5.01
CA LEU A 194 16.93 11.26 -4.18
C LEU A 194 17.12 10.02 -5.04
N ALA A 195 18.22 9.29 -4.81
CA ALA A 195 18.52 8.02 -5.47
C ALA A 195 17.71 6.84 -4.89
N VAL A 196 16.38 6.96 -4.88
CA VAL A 196 15.46 5.86 -4.55
C VAL A 196 15.29 4.98 -5.77
N THR A 197 15.55 3.68 -5.65
CA THR A 197 15.72 2.80 -6.83
C THR A 197 14.66 1.73 -7.01
N LYS A 198 13.93 1.33 -5.96
CA LYS A 198 12.88 0.29 -6.07
C LYS A 198 11.51 0.78 -5.61
N SER A 199 11.40 1.44 -4.45
CA SER A 199 10.07 1.88 -3.99
C SER A 199 10.05 3.10 -3.10
N LEU A 200 8.97 3.88 -3.23
CA LEU A 200 8.57 4.94 -2.30
C LEU A 200 7.21 4.59 -1.69
N GLN A 201 7.15 4.56 -0.36
CA GLN A 201 5.91 4.33 0.39
C GLN A 201 5.60 5.53 1.30
N MET A 202 4.36 5.98 1.26
CA MET A 202 3.83 7.02 2.14
C MET A 202 2.70 6.44 2.99
N HIS A 203 2.85 6.44 4.31
CA HIS A 203 1.84 5.89 5.22
C HIS A 203 1.38 6.93 6.25
N ARG A 204 0.07 7.12 6.40
CA ARG A 204 -0.48 8.08 7.38
C ARG A 204 0.10 9.49 7.19
N THR A 205 0.11 9.94 5.95
CA THR A 205 0.59 11.27 5.57
C THR A 205 -0.56 12.21 5.25
N SER A 206 -0.39 13.50 5.51
CA SER A 206 -1.35 14.52 5.06
C SER A 206 -1.24 14.79 3.55
N SER A 207 -2.31 15.29 2.93
CA SER A 207 -2.31 15.70 1.52
C SER A 207 -1.30 16.81 1.25
N PHE A 208 -1.20 17.80 2.13
CA PHE A 208 -0.24 18.89 2.01
C PHE A 208 1.21 18.40 2.06
N PHE A 209 1.49 17.38 2.87
CA PHE A 209 2.80 16.73 2.85
C PHE A 209 3.07 16.02 1.52
N VAL A 210 2.08 15.32 0.95
CA VAL A 210 2.25 14.64 -0.35
C VAL A 210 2.51 15.67 -1.46
N ASP A 211 1.78 16.79 -1.46
CA ASP A 211 2.02 17.92 -2.38
C ASP A 211 3.44 18.48 -2.22
N TRP A 212 3.85 18.75 -0.98
CA TRP A 212 5.20 19.24 -0.67
C TRP A 212 6.28 18.27 -1.13
N LEU A 213 6.12 16.97 -0.86
CA LEU A 213 7.09 15.95 -1.24
C LEU A 213 7.21 15.91 -2.76
N ALA A 214 6.09 15.85 -3.48
CA ALA A 214 6.07 15.83 -4.94
C ALA A 214 6.72 17.09 -5.57
N ALA A 215 6.59 18.25 -4.91
CA ALA A 215 7.24 19.48 -5.35
C ALA A 215 8.74 19.55 -4.98
N SER A 216 9.15 18.91 -3.88
CA SER A 216 10.47 19.11 -3.27
C SER A 216 11.47 18.01 -3.57
N VAL A 217 11.07 16.84 -4.10
CA VAL A 217 11.99 15.74 -4.42
C VAL A 217 12.07 15.47 -5.91
N ASP A 218 13.25 15.07 -6.37
CA ASP A 218 13.49 14.56 -7.71
C ASP A 218 13.81 13.06 -7.64
N LEU A 219 12.95 12.25 -8.27
CA LEU A 219 13.06 10.80 -8.35
C LEU A 219 13.41 10.31 -9.76
N LYS A 220 13.86 11.19 -10.66
CA LYS A 220 14.24 10.84 -12.05
C LYS A 220 15.34 9.80 -12.14
N THR A 221 16.15 9.65 -11.09
CA THR A 221 17.20 8.63 -11.01
C THR A 221 16.66 7.21 -10.87
N ALA A 222 15.35 7.03 -10.67
CA ALA A 222 14.68 5.73 -10.70
C ALA A 222 14.62 5.18 -12.14
N THR A 223 15.72 4.55 -12.58
CA THR A 223 15.86 3.96 -13.93
C THR A 223 15.28 2.54 -14.04
N GLN A 224 14.92 1.93 -12.91
CA GLN A 224 14.39 0.57 -12.84
C GLN A 224 12.87 0.56 -12.61
N GLU A 225 12.26 -0.63 -12.64
CA GLU A 225 10.86 -0.82 -12.24
C GLU A 225 10.63 -0.27 -10.82
N PHE A 226 9.78 0.75 -10.73
CA PHE A 226 9.56 1.50 -9.50
C PHE A 226 8.18 1.26 -8.93
N GLU A 227 8.08 1.11 -7.61
CA GLU A 227 6.83 0.95 -6.90
C GLU A 227 6.47 2.19 -6.08
N LEU A 228 5.24 2.69 -6.23
CA LEU A 228 4.71 3.77 -5.42
C LEU A 228 3.56 3.25 -4.56
N GLY A 229 3.66 3.43 -3.26
CA GLY A 229 2.61 3.09 -2.31
C GLY A 229 2.13 4.30 -1.52
N ILE A 230 0.83 4.46 -1.38
CA ILE A 230 0.24 5.41 -0.44
C ILE A 230 -0.91 4.78 0.33
N SER A 231 -0.92 5.02 1.63
CA SER A 231 -1.91 4.42 2.50
C SER A 231 -2.29 5.27 3.70
N THR A 232 -3.56 5.18 4.11
CA THR A 232 -4.11 5.89 5.28
C THR A 232 -3.86 7.40 5.21
N SER A 233 -3.97 8.00 4.03
CA SER A 233 -3.82 9.43 3.82
C SER A 233 -5.18 10.14 3.72
N ASN A 234 -5.22 11.44 4.03
CA ASN A 234 -6.40 12.28 3.84
C ASN A 234 -6.49 12.91 2.43
N LEU A 235 -5.76 12.37 1.45
CA LEU A 235 -5.87 12.79 0.05
C LEU A 235 -7.32 12.76 -0.43
N THR A 236 -7.72 13.85 -1.10
CA THR A 236 -9.01 13.94 -1.80
C THR A 236 -8.88 13.66 -3.30
N SER A 237 -7.67 13.74 -3.85
CA SER A 237 -7.32 13.47 -5.24
C SER A 237 -5.92 12.85 -5.30
N LEU A 238 -5.65 12.09 -6.35
CA LEU A 238 -4.32 11.52 -6.62
C LEU A 238 -3.46 12.42 -7.52
N ALA A 239 -3.96 13.58 -7.95
CA ALA A 239 -3.27 14.49 -8.86
C ALA A 239 -1.94 15.01 -8.31
N SER A 240 -1.83 15.13 -6.97
CA SER A 240 -0.61 15.50 -6.26
C SER A 240 0.58 14.62 -6.61
N LEU A 241 0.34 13.34 -6.93
CA LEU A 241 1.39 12.38 -7.24
C LEU A 241 2.02 12.64 -8.62
N ASP A 242 1.36 13.40 -9.50
CA ASP A 242 1.89 13.72 -10.82
C ASP A 242 3.19 14.56 -10.75
N GLY A 243 3.41 15.28 -9.65
CA GLY A 243 4.63 16.07 -9.43
C GLY A 243 5.89 15.24 -9.17
N LEU A 244 5.74 13.95 -8.83
CA LEU A 244 6.87 13.04 -8.59
C LEU A 244 7.61 12.68 -9.90
N GLU A 245 7.01 12.93 -11.07
CA GLU A 245 7.65 12.74 -12.39
C GLU A 245 8.30 11.35 -12.60
N LEU A 246 7.72 10.30 -12.02
CA LEU A 246 8.21 8.92 -12.12
C LEU A 246 8.07 8.40 -13.55
N ALA A 247 9.18 8.08 -14.22
CA ALA A 247 9.18 7.61 -15.61
C ALA A 247 8.84 6.11 -15.75
N ASN A 248 9.30 5.27 -14.82
CA ASN A 248 9.26 3.81 -14.91
C ASN A 248 8.41 3.17 -13.80
N LEU A 249 7.23 3.73 -13.53
CA LEU A 249 6.34 3.17 -12.51
C LEU A 249 5.81 1.80 -12.97
N SER A 250 6.14 0.74 -12.24
CA SER A 250 5.67 -0.63 -12.50
C SER A 250 4.51 -1.02 -11.60
N SER A 251 4.45 -0.47 -10.38
CA SER A 251 3.43 -0.82 -9.38
C SER A 251 2.89 0.41 -8.66
N LEU A 252 1.57 0.50 -8.52
CA LEU A 252 0.90 1.55 -7.77
C LEU A 252 -0.06 0.95 -6.72
N TYR A 253 0.21 1.23 -5.46
CA TYR A 253 -0.56 0.71 -4.33
C TYR A 253 -1.29 1.85 -3.60
N MET A 254 -2.62 1.79 -3.59
CA MET A 254 -3.52 2.75 -2.93
C MET A 254 -4.36 1.99 -1.92
N PHE A 255 -4.18 2.28 -0.64
CA PHE A 255 -4.87 1.55 0.42
C PHE A 255 -5.47 2.47 1.46
N ASN A 256 -6.76 2.31 1.76
CA ASN A 256 -7.43 3.01 2.86
C ASN A 256 -7.29 4.54 2.73
N LEU A 257 -7.87 5.12 1.67
CA LEU A 257 -7.87 6.56 1.42
C LEU A 257 -9.29 7.11 1.63
N PRO A 258 -9.78 7.24 2.87
CA PRO A 258 -11.20 7.43 3.19
C PRO A 258 -11.79 8.76 2.70
N HIS A 259 -10.96 9.70 2.28
CA HIS A 259 -11.39 11.01 1.78
C HIS A 259 -11.20 11.16 0.27
N LEU A 260 -10.73 10.11 -0.42
CA LEU A 260 -10.48 10.17 -1.84
C LEU A 260 -11.79 10.35 -2.61
N ARG A 261 -11.84 11.36 -3.47
CA ARG A 261 -13.03 11.69 -4.28
C ARG A 261 -12.82 11.38 -5.75
N THR A 262 -11.57 11.32 -6.22
CA THR A 262 -11.25 11.10 -7.64
C THR A 262 -9.94 10.33 -7.80
N LEU A 263 -9.89 9.46 -8.80
CA LEU A 263 -8.67 8.75 -9.23
C LEU A 263 -7.89 9.51 -10.31
N ARG A 264 -8.11 10.81 -10.51
CA ARG A 264 -7.36 11.57 -11.51
C ARG A 264 -5.86 11.61 -11.15
N CYS A 265 -5.04 10.93 -11.95
CA CYS A 265 -3.59 10.84 -11.80
C CYS A 265 -3.00 10.39 -13.15
N ARG A 266 -1.98 11.08 -13.66
CA ARG A 266 -1.28 10.72 -14.91
C ARG A 266 -0.54 9.39 -14.77
N LEU A 267 -0.08 9.05 -13.56
CA LEU A 267 0.63 7.80 -13.30
C LEU A 267 -0.23 6.56 -13.62
N LEU A 268 -1.56 6.64 -13.45
CA LEU A 268 -2.49 5.55 -13.80
C LEU A 268 -2.60 5.30 -15.31
N GLN A 269 -2.10 6.24 -16.13
CA GLN A 269 -2.17 6.18 -17.59
C GLN A 269 -0.85 5.73 -18.21
N GLN A 270 0.19 5.48 -17.41
CA GLN A 270 1.48 5.03 -17.93
C GLN A 270 1.39 3.59 -18.41
N ASP A 271 1.96 3.29 -19.58
CA ASP A 271 1.98 1.93 -20.12
C ASP A 271 2.82 0.98 -19.26
N THR A 272 3.89 1.49 -18.63
CA THR A 272 4.79 0.73 -17.75
C THR A 272 4.12 0.19 -16.48
N LEU A 273 2.97 0.75 -16.07
CA LEU A 273 2.29 0.38 -14.83
C LEU A 273 1.61 -1.00 -14.95
N LYS A 274 2.28 -2.07 -14.54
CA LYS A 274 1.79 -3.45 -14.68
C LYS A 274 0.97 -3.93 -13.47
N ASN A 275 1.18 -3.33 -12.29
CA ASN A 275 0.50 -3.71 -11.06
C ASN A 275 -0.27 -2.54 -10.46
N LEU A 276 -1.53 -2.76 -10.11
CA LEU A 276 -2.38 -1.75 -9.47
C LEU A 276 -3.16 -2.35 -8.30
N GLN A 277 -3.11 -1.69 -7.15
CA GLN A 277 -3.95 -2.01 -5.99
C GLN A 277 -4.76 -0.79 -5.58
N LEU A 278 -6.10 -0.93 -5.61
CA LEU A 278 -7.07 0.07 -5.21
C LEU A 278 -8.00 -0.53 -4.15
N GLU A 279 -7.62 -0.44 -2.88
CA GLU A 279 -8.29 -1.12 -1.78
C GLU A 279 -8.80 -0.14 -0.71
N ARG A 280 -9.98 -0.45 -0.15
CA ARG A 280 -10.64 0.34 0.91
C ARG A 280 -10.78 1.83 0.53
N LEU A 281 -11.22 2.07 -0.70
CA LEU A 281 -11.56 3.40 -1.19
C LEU A 281 -13.04 3.73 -0.90
N PRO A 282 -13.42 5.02 -0.80
CA PRO A 282 -14.82 5.40 -0.66
C PRO A 282 -15.67 4.91 -1.84
N LYS A 283 -16.92 4.50 -1.55
CA LYS A 283 -17.86 3.99 -2.57
C LYS A 283 -18.19 5.03 -3.67
N ASN A 284 -18.01 6.31 -3.37
CA ASN A 284 -18.34 7.42 -4.26
C ASN A 284 -17.11 8.03 -4.95
N VAL A 285 -15.99 7.31 -5.02
CA VAL A 285 -14.82 7.72 -5.80
C VAL A 285 -15.20 7.85 -7.27
N ARG A 286 -15.01 9.04 -7.84
CA ARG A 286 -15.29 9.33 -9.23
C ARG A 286 -14.13 8.89 -10.12
N VAL A 287 -14.44 8.04 -11.09
CA VAL A 287 -13.57 7.70 -12.20
C VAL A 287 -14.15 8.35 -13.46
N SER A 288 -13.32 9.04 -14.24
CA SER A 288 -13.79 9.56 -15.53
C SER A 288 -13.94 8.42 -16.53
N VAL A 289 -14.89 8.53 -17.47
CA VAL A 289 -15.10 7.51 -18.52
C VAL A 289 -13.80 7.20 -19.27
N ARG A 290 -13.01 8.23 -19.60
CA ARG A 290 -11.70 8.05 -20.25
C ARG A 290 -10.75 7.19 -19.41
N LEU A 291 -10.65 7.46 -18.11
CA LEU A 291 -9.79 6.67 -17.23
C LEU A 291 -10.35 5.25 -17.05
N ALA A 292 -11.67 5.09 -16.98
CA ALA A 292 -12.30 3.78 -16.89
C ALA A 292 -11.96 2.91 -18.12
N ILE A 293 -12.10 3.47 -19.34
CA ILE A 293 -11.71 2.80 -20.58
C ILE A 293 -10.23 2.41 -20.55
N GLN A 294 -9.35 3.30 -20.10
CA GLN A 294 -7.92 3.01 -20.00
C GLN A 294 -7.62 1.88 -19.00
N LEU A 295 -8.24 1.90 -17.82
CA LEU A 295 -8.02 0.90 -16.79
C LEU A 295 -8.55 -0.49 -17.20
N THR A 296 -9.68 -0.56 -17.90
CA THR A 296 -10.27 -1.84 -18.32
C THR A 296 -9.67 -2.38 -19.61
N ALA A 297 -9.18 -1.54 -20.53
CA ALA A 297 -8.52 -1.98 -21.76
C ALA A 297 -7.07 -2.44 -21.53
N LYS A 298 -6.44 -2.03 -20.43
CA LYS A 298 -5.05 -2.36 -20.12
C LYS A 298 -4.89 -3.82 -19.69
N THR A 299 -3.78 -4.46 -20.11
CA THR A 299 -3.37 -5.77 -19.60
C THR A 299 -2.56 -5.60 -18.33
N TRP A 300 -3.07 -6.15 -17.23
CA TRP A 300 -2.44 -6.09 -15.91
C TRP A 300 -1.68 -7.38 -15.60
N ASP A 301 -0.50 -7.27 -15.00
CA ASP A 301 0.14 -8.44 -14.36
C ASP A 301 -0.65 -8.77 -13.08
N LYS A 302 -0.95 -7.74 -12.28
CA LYS A 302 -1.76 -7.87 -11.07
C LYS A 302 -2.66 -6.66 -10.88
N LEU A 303 -3.96 -6.89 -10.83
CA LEU A 303 -4.96 -5.88 -10.49
C LEU A 303 -5.69 -6.29 -9.21
N THR A 304 -5.51 -5.55 -8.13
CA THR A 304 -6.30 -5.68 -6.90
C THR A 304 -7.25 -4.50 -6.79
N ILE A 305 -8.55 -4.74 -6.69
CA ILE A 305 -9.54 -3.66 -6.70
C ILE A 305 -10.78 -4.02 -5.87
N GLY A 306 -11.38 -3.03 -5.21
CA GLY A 306 -12.68 -3.21 -4.54
C GLY A 306 -13.77 -3.62 -5.54
N LEU A 307 -14.61 -4.61 -5.19
CA LEU A 307 -15.63 -5.15 -6.10
C LEU A 307 -16.54 -4.04 -6.63
N GLN A 308 -17.04 -3.15 -5.77
CA GLN A 308 -17.94 -2.07 -6.22
C GLN A 308 -17.28 -1.19 -7.28
N LEU A 309 -16.03 -0.77 -7.05
CA LEU A 309 -15.29 0.06 -7.99
C LEU A 309 -15.08 -0.69 -9.32
N TRP A 310 -14.75 -1.98 -9.28
CA TRP A 310 -14.65 -2.79 -10.49
C TRP A 310 -15.96 -2.82 -11.28
N LYS A 311 -17.10 -3.01 -10.61
CA LYS A 311 -18.43 -2.94 -11.26
C LYS A 311 -18.64 -1.59 -11.93
N ASP A 312 -18.34 -0.50 -11.23
CA ASP A 312 -18.52 0.86 -11.75
C ASP A 312 -17.64 1.14 -12.98
N LEU A 313 -16.44 0.55 -13.04
CA LEU A 313 -15.58 0.60 -14.23
C LEU A 313 -16.19 -0.18 -15.38
N CYS A 314 -16.59 -1.43 -15.15
CA CYS A 314 -17.19 -2.26 -16.20
C CYS A 314 -18.52 -1.69 -16.72
N TYR A 315 -19.37 -1.07 -15.90
CA TYR A 315 -20.59 -0.43 -16.40
C TYR A 315 -20.32 0.77 -17.33
N GLN A 316 -19.19 1.45 -17.14
CA GLN A 316 -18.80 2.57 -18.00
C GLN A 316 -18.14 2.12 -19.30
N THR A 317 -17.74 0.85 -19.41
CA THR A 317 -16.93 0.36 -20.52
C THR A 317 -17.48 -0.96 -21.06
N GLN A 318 -17.69 -1.08 -22.36
CA GLN A 318 -17.93 -2.38 -23.00
C GLN A 318 -16.63 -3.22 -23.14
N GLY A 319 -15.59 -2.89 -22.36
CA GLY A 319 -14.25 -3.44 -22.48
C GLY A 319 -14.12 -4.83 -21.88
N ILE A 320 -13.14 -5.58 -22.40
CA ILE A 320 -12.69 -6.86 -21.83
C ILE A 320 -11.50 -6.56 -20.92
N GLY A 321 -11.68 -6.81 -19.62
CA GLY A 321 -10.58 -6.76 -18.66
C GLY A 321 -9.66 -7.96 -18.85
N ALA A 322 -8.39 -7.71 -19.15
CA ALA A 322 -7.35 -8.74 -19.21
C ALA A 322 -6.36 -8.55 -18.04
N ALA A 323 -6.19 -9.58 -17.21
CA ALA A 323 -5.20 -9.56 -16.16
C ALA A 323 -4.61 -10.96 -15.93
N SER A 324 -3.31 -11.08 -15.68
CA SER A 324 -2.75 -12.35 -15.22
C SER A 324 -3.37 -12.72 -13.87
N THR A 325 -3.34 -11.81 -12.90
CA THR A 325 -4.07 -11.97 -11.63
C THR A 325 -5.05 -10.82 -11.39
N LEU A 326 -6.34 -11.14 -11.21
CA LEU A 326 -7.37 -10.20 -10.74
C LEU A 326 -7.78 -10.55 -9.31
N ALA A 327 -7.62 -9.61 -8.41
CA ALA A 327 -7.98 -9.73 -7.01
C ALA A 327 -9.14 -8.77 -6.67
N LEU A 328 -10.34 -9.32 -6.49
CA LEU A 328 -11.54 -8.59 -6.08
C LEU A 328 -11.65 -8.55 -4.56
N VAL A 329 -11.57 -7.34 -3.98
CA VAL A 329 -11.63 -7.15 -2.53
C VAL A 329 -13.06 -6.87 -2.09
N LEU A 330 -13.55 -7.64 -1.12
CA LEU A 330 -14.84 -7.50 -0.46
C LEU A 330 -14.59 -6.94 0.94
N SER A 331 -14.65 -5.61 1.05
CA SER A 331 -14.30 -4.88 2.28
C SER A 331 -15.52 -4.59 3.18
N SER A 332 -16.74 -4.71 2.64
CA SER A 332 -17.97 -4.43 3.38
C SER A 332 -19.05 -5.51 3.19
N PRO A 333 -19.98 -5.68 4.14
CA PRO A 333 -21.12 -6.60 3.98
C PRO A 333 -21.95 -6.28 2.72
N GLY A 334 -22.08 -5.00 2.37
CA GLY A 334 -22.76 -4.60 1.14
C GLY A 334 -22.09 -5.12 -0.13
N GLU A 335 -20.76 -5.25 -0.16
CA GLU A 335 -20.07 -5.83 -1.32
C GLU A 335 -20.23 -7.35 -1.40
N VAL A 336 -20.33 -8.04 -0.25
CA VAL A 336 -20.72 -9.45 -0.21
C VAL A 336 -22.10 -9.60 -0.84
N GLN A 337 -23.06 -8.77 -0.43
CA GLN A 337 -24.42 -8.77 -0.96
C GLN A 337 -24.46 -8.53 -2.48
N LEU A 338 -23.54 -7.76 -3.05
CA LEU A 338 -23.47 -7.57 -4.52
C LEU A 338 -23.21 -8.87 -5.29
N ILE A 339 -22.47 -9.80 -4.70
CA ILE A 339 -22.27 -11.14 -5.28
C ILE A 339 -23.54 -11.96 -5.14
N GLU A 340 -24.26 -11.81 -4.02
CA GLU A 340 -25.46 -12.60 -3.73
C GLU A 340 -26.66 -12.19 -4.57
N ASP A 341 -26.86 -10.88 -4.77
CA ASP A 341 -28.09 -10.33 -5.36
C ASP A 341 -28.03 -10.18 -6.88
N HIS A 342 -26.82 -9.99 -7.45
CA HIS A 342 -26.68 -9.53 -8.84
C HIS A 342 -25.71 -10.40 -9.65
N PRO A 343 -26.16 -11.56 -10.13
CA PRO A 343 -25.39 -12.37 -11.07
C PRO A 343 -25.31 -11.77 -12.48
N ALA A 344 -25.94 -10.62 -12.77
CA ALA A 344 -25.99 -10.06 -14.13
C ALA A 344 -24.60 -9.88 -14.75
N PRO A 345 -24.44 -10.11 -16.07
CA PRO A 345 -23.16 -9.93 -16.76
C PRO A 345 -22.74 -8.47 -16.66
N ILE A 346 -21.57 -8.22 -16.09
CA ILE A 346 -21.02 -6.87 -15.92
C ILE A 346 -20.00 -6.60 -17.01
N CYS A 347 -19.09 -7.54 -17.22
CA CYS A 347 -18.06 -7.52 -18.26
C CYS A 347 -17.58 -8.96 -18.49
N SER A 348 -17.01 -9.23 -19.66
CA SER A 348 -16.34 -10.51 -19.92
C SER A 348 -14.90 -10.42 -19.42
N LEU A 349 -14.55 -11.18 -18.38
CA LEU A 349 -13.21 -11.18 -17.80
C LEU A 349 -12.36 -12.29 -18.41
N MET A 350 -11.14 -11.93 -18.82
CA MET A 350 -10.11 -12.89 -19.22
C MET A 350 -8.96 -12.82 -18.22
N VAL A 351 -8.88 -13.82 -17.33
CA VAL A 351 -7.87 -13.85 -16.28
C VAL A 351 -7.15 -15.20 -16.23
N THR A 352 -5.94 -15.23 -15.67
CA THR A 352 -5.28 -16.50 -15.36
C THR A 352 -5.64 -16.94 -13.94
N GLU A 353 -5.55 -16.02 -12.99
CA GLU A 353 -5.90 -16.21 -11.59
C GLU A 353 -6.96 -15.19 -11.17
N LEU A 354 -8.08 -15.67 -10.64
CA LEU A 354 -9.10 -14.84 -9.98
C LEU A 354 -9.05 -15.06 -8.47
N VAL A 355 -8.92 -13.99 -7.70
CA VAL A 355 -8.88 -14.04 -6.24
C VAL A 355 -9.99 -13.18 -5.64
N PHE A 356 -10.86 -13.76 -4.83
CA PHE A 356 -11.78 -13.03 -3.97
C PHE A 356 -11.16 -12.87 -2.59
N TYR A 357 -10.82 -11.65 -2.21
CA TYR A 357 -10.32 -11.32 -0.88
C TYR A 357 -11.46 -10.82 0.00
N VAL A 358 -11.96 -11.68 0.88
CA VAL A 358 -12.92 -11.31 1.92
C VAL A 358 -12.16 -10.61 3.04
N ASN A 359 -12.18 -9.28 3.04
CA ASN A 359 -11.45 -8.42 3.97
C ASN A 359 -12.40 -7.51 4.78
N THR A 360 -13.40 -8.11 5.39
CA THR A 360 -14.35 -7.38 6.25
C THR A 360 -13.73 -7.12 7.61
N ILE A 361 -13.91 -5.92 8.15
CA ILE A 361 -13.49 -5.58 9.53
C ILE A 361 -14.25 -6.43 10.56
N HIS A 362 -15.48 -6.85 10.21
CA HIS A 362 -16.28 -7.76 11.01
C HIS A 362 -15.82 -9.21 10.79
N ARG A 363 -15.98 -10.06 11.82
CA ARG A 363 -15.75 -11.50 11.74
C ARG A 363 -16.76 -12.13 10.77
N PHE A 364 -16.47 -12.07 9.49
CA PHE A 364 -17.23 -12.78 8.47
C PHE A 364 -16.72 -14.21 8.40
N SER A 365 -17.63 -15.18 8.57
CA SER A 365 -17.35 -16.57 8.30
C SER A 365 -17.79 -16.90 6.88
N ILE A 366 -16.90 -17.48 6.08
CA ILE A 366 -17.32 -18.06 4.79
C ILE A 366 -18.27 -19.23 5.08
N SER A 367 -19.48 -19.14 4.53
CA SER A 367 -20.44 -20.24 4.43
C SER A 367 -20.32 -20.97 3.08
N VAL A 368 -20.85 -22.19 2.99
CA VAL A 368 -20.95 -22.91 1.72
C VAL A 368 -21.81 -22.14 0.71
N ASP A 369 -22.91 -21.52 1.17
CA ASP A 369 -23.80 -20.71 0.34
C ASP A 369 -23.07 -19.52 -0.32
N PHE A 370 -22.24 -18.81 0.45
CA PHE A 370 -21.42 -17.72 -0.10
C PHE A 370 -20.46 -18.22 -1.18
N VAL A 371 -19.80 -19.37 -0.98
CA VAL A 371 -18.92 -19.97 -1.99
C VAL A 371 -19.69 -20.31 -3.25
N LYS A 372 -20.89 -20.90 -3.14
CA LYS A 372 -21.77 -21.18 -4.28
C LYS A 372 -22.06 -19.89 -5.07
N LYS A 373 -22.43 -18.82 -4.39
CA LYS A 373 -22.70 -17.50 -5.00
C LYS A 373 -21.47 -16.93 -5.70
N VAL A 374 -20.28 -17.04 -5.12
CA VAL A 374 -19.01 -16.62 -5.77
C VAL A 374 -18.75 -17.42 -7.05
N LEU A 375 -18.96 -18.75 -7.03
CA LEU A 375 -18.78 -19.60 -8.22
C LEU A 375 -19.79 -19.28 -9.31
N ILE A 376 -21.06 -19.03 -8.95
CA ILE A 376 -22.10 -18.59 -9.89
C ILE A 376 -21.73 -17.25 -10.50
N TRP A 377 -21.34 -16.26 -9.69
CA TRP A 377 -20.92 -14.95 -10.17
C TRP A 377 -19.74 -15.06 -11.14
N THR A 378 -18.75 -15.89 -10.79
CA THR A 378 -17.55 -16.14 -11.60
C THR A 378 -17.94 -16.71 -12.96
N ARG A 379 -18.82 -17.72 -12.99
CA ARG A 379 -19.31 -18.34 -14.24
C ARG A 379 -19.96 -17.33 -15.19
N ILE A 380 -20.61 -16.30 -14.66
CA ILE A 380 -21.35 -15.33 -15.48
C ILE A 380 -20.44 -14.21 -15.98
N ASN A 381 -19.46 -13.81 -15.17
CA ASN A 381 -18.60 -12.66 -15.45
C ASN A 381 -17.22 -13.03 -16.00
N VAL A 382 -16.83 -14.29 -15.97
CA VAL A 382 -15.49 -14.72 -16.35
C VAL A 382 -15.57 -15.67 -17.52
N ALA A 383 -14.98 -15.26 -18.65
CA ALA A 383 -14.88 -16.10 -19.84
C ALA A 383 -13.76 -17.13 -19.71
N ARG A 384 -12.66 -16.76 -19.03
CA ARG A 384 -11.49 -17.63 -18.84
C ARG A 384 -10.82 -17.35 -17.49
N ALA A 385 -10.53 -18.42 -16.77
CA ALA A 385 -9.71 -18.46 -15.55
C ALA A 385 -9.05 -19.84 -15.45
N GLN A 386 -7.77 -19.91 -15.11
CA GLN A 386 -7.09 -21.17 -14.79
C GLN A 386 -7.23 -21.53 -13.31
N SER A 387 -7.22 -20.50 -12.45
CA SER A 387 -7.39 -20.70 -11.01
C SER A 387 -8.34 -19.70 -10.39
N ILE A 388 -9.12 -20.16 -9.41
CA ILE A 388 -10.03 -19.35 -8.60
C ILE A 388 -9.68 -19.54 -7.13
N TRP A 389 -9.51 -18.44 -6.41
CA TRP A 389 -9.19 -18.44 -5.00
C TRP A 389 -10.22 -17.62 -4.23
N VAL A 390 -10.71 -18.14 -3.11
CA VAL A 390 -11.50 -17.39 -2.14
C VAL A 390 -10.72 -17.34 -0.83
N ARG A 391 -10.15 -16.18 -0.52
CA ARG A 391 -9.28 -15.97 0.64
C ARG A 391 -9.96 -15.09 1.67
N VAL A 392 -9.87 -15.46 2.95
CA VAL A 392 -10.35 -14.62 4.06
C VAL A 392 -9.17 -14.02 4.78
N ASN A 393 -9.15 -12.71 4.92
CA ASN A 393 -8.17 -12.06 5.76
C ASN A 393 -8.55 -12.26 7.23
N ARG A 394 -7.71 -12.98 8.00
CA ARG A 394 -7.89 -13.24 9.44
C ARG A 394 -9.16 -14.01 9.84
N GLY A 395 -9.95 -14.47 8.89
CA GLY A 395 -11.13 -15.29 9.15
C GLY A 395 -10.79 -16.78 9.13
N LYS A 396 -11.67 -17.56 9.74
CA LYS A 396 -11.70 -19.02 9.61
C LYS A 396 -12.94 -19.39 8.82
N LEU A 397 -12.89 -20.54 8.14
CA LEU A 397 -14.11 -21.18 7.66
C LEU A 397 -15.04 -21.43 8.87
N ALA A 398 -16.35 -21.29 8.69
CA ALA A 398 -17.28 -21.69 9.75
C ALA A 398 -17.12 -23.20 10.04
N PRO A 399 -17.42 -23.65 11.28
CA PRO A 399 -17.39 -25.08 11.60
C PRO A 399 -18.19 -25.91 10.59
N GLY A 400 -17.64 -27.05 10.16
CA GLY A 400 -18.25 -27.93 9.15
C GLY A 400 -18.14 -27.46 7.69
N VAL A 401 -17.78 -26.19 7.43
CA VAL A 401 -17.68 -25.69 6.04
C VAL A 401 -16.55 -26.35 5.27
N ALA A 402 -15.40 -26.63 5.90
CA ALA A 402 -14.29 -27.29 5.21
C ALA A 402 -14.68 -28.70 4.70
N GLU A 403 -15.40 -29.47 5.52
CA GLU A 403 -15.91 -30.79 5.16
C GLU A 403 -16.96 -30.71 4.06
N ALA A 404 -17.94 -29.80 4.20
CA ALA A 404 -18.95 -29.59 3.18
C ALA A 404 -18.38 -29.08 1.83
N LEU A 405 -17.27 -28.32 1.86
CA LEU A 405 -16.54 -27.92 0.66
C LEU A 405 -15.74 -29.07 0.04
N SER A 406 -15.26 -30.03 0.82
CA SER A 406 -14.45 -31.14 0.29
C SER A 406 -15.21 -32.10 -0.63
N VAL A 407 -16.55 -32.16 -0.48
CA VAL A 407 -17.44 -32.93 -1.36
C VAL A 407 -17.95 -32.13 -2.55
N LEU A 408 -17.71 -30.81 -2.56
CA LEU A 408 -18.20 -29.91 -3.60
C LEU A 408 -17.37 -30.07 -4.88
N THR A 409 -18.06 -30.29 -6.00
CA THR A 409 -17.48 -30.34 -7.34
C THR A 409 -17.77 -29.05 -8.11
N VAL A 410 -16.85 -28.63 -8.99
CA VAL A 410 -16.97 -27.44 -9.84
C VAL A 410 -16.90 -27.85 -11.32
N GLY A 411 -17.95 -27.56 -12.07
CA GLY A 411 -18.01 -27.84 -13.52
C GLY A 411 -17.29 -26.78 -14.38
N THR A 412 -16.47 -27.22 -15.33
CA THR A 412 -15.63 -26.35 -16.19
C THR A 412 -16.31 -25.77 -17.43
N LYS A 413 -17.53 -26.21 -17.79
CA LYS A 413 -18.17 -25.95 -19.11
C LYS A 413 -18.16 -24.49 -19.60
N LYS A 414 -18.26 -23.50 -18.69
CA LYS A 414 -18.24 -22.06 -19.04
C LYS A 414 -16.93 -21.34 -18.64
N LEU A 415 -16.03 -22.03 -17.95
CA LEU A 415 -14.75 -21.51 -17.49
C LEU A 415 -13.64 -22.30 -18.18
N ALA A 416 -13.41 -21.98 -19.45
CA ALA A 416 -12.45 -22.71 -20.26
C ALA A 416 -11.05 -22.66 -19.63
N GLY A 417 -10.43 -23.83 -19.47
CA GLY A 417 -9.09 -23.96 -18.89
C GLY A 417 -9.03 -23.83 -17.37
N LEU A 418 -10.15 -23.91 -16.65
CA LEU A 418 -10.16 -23.96 -15.19
C LEU A 418 -9.52 -25.26 -14.68
N GLU A 419 -8.43 -25.12 -13.94
CA GLU A 419 -7.64 -26.23 -13.40
C GLU A 419 -7.77 -26.32 -11.87
N LYS A 420 -7.96 -25.18 -11.19
CA LYS A 420 -7.92 -25.12 -9.73
C LYS A 420 -8.96 -24.19 -9.12
N VAL A 421 -9.62 -24.65 -8.06
CA VAL A 421 -10.47 -23.82 -7.21
C VAL A 421 -10.11 -24.06 -5.74
N THR A 422 -9.75 -23.01 -5.02
CA THR A 422 -9.33 -23.10 -3.61
C THR A 422 -10.11 -22.11 -2.75
N VAL A 423 -10.64 -22.58 -1.61
CA VAL A 423 -11.34 -21.76 -0.62
C VAL A 423 -10.63 -21.88 0.73
N GLY A 424 -9.97 -20.80 1.16
CA GLY A 424 -9.05 -20.85 2.30
C GLY A 424 -7.91 -21.83 2.02
N ASN A 425 -7.93 -22.97 2.71
CA ASN A 425 -6.96 -24.06 2.54
C ASN A 425 -7.58 -25.35 1.96
N VAL A 426 -8.82 -25.28 1.44
CA VAL A 426 -9.54 -26.43 0.89
C VAL A 426 -9.57 -26.30 -0.63
N ASP A 427 -9.02 -27.31 -1.32
CA ASP A 427 -9.10 -27.44 -2.77
C ASP A 427 -10.41 -28.17 -3.15
N LEU A 428 -11.18 -27.60 -4.08
CA LEU A 428 -12.43 -28.18 -4.58
C LEU A 428 -12.13 -29.05 -5.81
N ALA A 429 -12.88 -30.13 -5.99
CA ALA A 429 -12.72 -31.00 -7.15
C ALA A 429 -13.24 -30.29 -8.42
N VAL A 430 -12.44 -30.26 -9.49
CA VAL A 430 -12.81 -29.67 -10.78
C VAL A 430 -13.11 -30.81 -11.75
N ILE A 431 -14.30 -30.80 -12.37
CA ILE A 431 -14.77 -31.86 -13.28
C ILE A 431 -15.21 -31.31 -14.63
N ASP A 432 -14.86 -32.02 -15.70
CA ASP A 432 -15.35 -31.75 -17.03
C ASP A 432 -16.75 -32.34 -17.22
N LEU A 433 -17.76 -31.47 -17.27
CA LEU A 433 -19.14 -31.89 -17.49
C LEU A 433 -19.39 -32.17 -18.98
N PRO A 434 -20.04 -33.30 -19.33
CA PRO A 434 -20.41 -33.61 -20.71
C PRO A 434 -21.25 -32.50 -21.36
N ASN A 435 -21.04 -32.26 -22.65
CA ASN A 435 -21.73 -31.20 -23.40
C ASN A 435 -23.27 -31.29 -23.35
N ASN A 436 -23.81 -32.49 -23.16
CA ASN A 436 -25.25 -32.77 -23.22
C ASN A 436 -26.00 -32.46 -21.92
N ILE A 437 -25.30 -32.06 -20.84
CA ILE A 437 -25.95 -31.65 -19.60
C ILE A 437 -26.26 -30.14 -19.68
N THR A 438 -27.53 -29.82 -19.94
CA THR A 438 -28.11 -28.46 -19.88
C THR A 438 -28.74 -28.16 -18.52
N ALA A 439 -28.33 -28.90 -17.49
CA ALA A 439 -29.01 -28.88 -16.21
C ALA A 439 -29.06 -27.49 -15.54
N PRO A 440 -30.07 -27.27 -14.67
CA PRO A 440 -30.25 -26.03 -13.92
C PRO A 440 -29.03 -25.72 -13.05
N GLU A 441 -29.04 -24.52 -12.46
CA GLU A 441 -28.03 -24.03 -11.51
C GLU A 441 -27.61 -25.04 -10.41
N GLU A 442 -28.44 -26.04 -10.14
CA GLU A 442 -28.24 -27.10 -9.13
C GLU A 442 -27.14 -28.13 -9.46
N LEU A 443 -26.78 -28.34 -10.74
CA LEU A 443 -25.76 -29.34 -11.12
C LEU A 443 -24.32 -28.79 -11.14
N LEU A 444 -24.13 -27.53 -10.74
CA LEU A 444 -22.82 -26.87 -10.65
C LEU A 444 -22.07 -27.16 -9.35
N VAL A 445 -22.79 -27.66 -8.35
CA VAL A 445 -22.29 -28.10 -7.05
C VAL A 445 -23.07 -29.36 -6.73
N ALA A 446 -22.68 -30.48 -7.36
CA ALA A 446 -23.15 -31.77 -6.91
C ALA A 446 -22.48 -32.03 -5.55
N LEU A 447 -23.29 -32.23 -4.51
CA LEU A 447 -22.87 -32.81 -3.24
C LEU A 447 -22.57 -34.30 -3.41
#